data_AF-A0A8J7K3V3-F1
#
_entry.id   AF-A0A8J7K3V3-F1
#
_cell.length_a   1.000
_cell.length_b   1.000
_cell.length_c   1.000
_cell.angle_alpha   90.00
_cell.angle_beta   90.00
_cell.angle_gamma   90.00
#
_symmetry.space_group_name_H-M   'P 1'
#
loop_
_entity.id
_entity.type
_entity.pdbx_description
1 polymer ?
#
loop_
_entity_poly.entity_id
_entity_poly.type
_entity_poly.pdbx_seq_one_letter_code
_entity_poly.pdbx_strand_id
1 'polypeptide(L)'
;MSRDALVVGINTYSYERLSNLTAPAIDAEAVAKLLENYGEFNVKRLPAVKDKENNTSRVGQKTQVTLTQLEAAIVQLFKPEGRNIPDTALLYFSGHGLRKNQGIQEGFLATSDTNPDVGNWGLRLKWLRELLQESEVRQQIIWLDCCYSGELLNFAEADPGDRGKGRDRCFIAASREFEPAFEAIGTNHSVLTTALLQALEPKEKQVTNYTVVDVIDQNIAKFPQRPIFSNSGGVINLIRGVPIIENSSSQRRNNIYNEEILEESNESEEANFEEPKGFNSSTDDFYRFLRENSSISPEESKLFLSTLIIIVILVSFASCIGNVFVESRREDMKENLISAHRLGNNELVKQMIIKIFNENPSTSNMEKIDLAKIDLSGANISDTNLVNFNFSDAYLIGTNFSNTNLRNANLKNANLRNADLKNANLEDANLDGTNLTGANIENAILTGYNNLKPEQVTSARGWKMAKYNEEMREKLGLK
;
A
#
# COMPACT_ATOMS: atom_id res chain seq x y z
N MET A 1 3.82 13.74 -10.92
CA MET A 1 3.78 12.35 -11.41
C MET A 1 2.34 12.03 -11.75
N SER A 2 2.05 11.64 -13.00
CA SER A 2 0.66 11.36 -13.41
C SER A 2 0.18 10.03 -12.85
N ARG A 3 -1.11 9.99 -12.51
CA ARG A 3 -1.82 8.82 -12.01
C ARG A 3 -2.98 8.58 -12.94
N ASP A 4 -2.98 7.47 -13.65
CA ASP A 4 -3.98 7.20 -14.67
C ASP A 4 -4.77 5.95 -14.26
N ALA A 5 -6.07 5.96 -14.51
CA ALA A 5 -6.91 4.80 -14.25
C ALA A 5 -7.80 4.48 -15.45
N LEU A 6 -7.94 3.18 -15.74
CA LEU A 6 -8.95 2.66 -16.64
C LEU A 6 -9.99 1.93 -15.79
N VAL A 7 -11.24 2.39 -15.87
CA VAL A 7 -12.35 1.82 -15.13
C VAL A 7 -13.36 1.27 -16.11
N VAL A 8 -13.56 -0.04 -16.06
CA VAL A 8 -14.33 -0.82 -17.04
C VAL A 8 -15.54 -1.44 -16.36
N GLY A 9 -16.73 -1.23 -16.92
CA GLY A 9 -17.98 -1.85 -16.46
C GLY A 9 -18.81 -2.32 -17.65
N ILE A 10 -18.90 -3.65 -17.85
CA ILE A 10 -19.59 -4.24 -19.01
C ILE A 10 -20.89 -4.93 -18.57
N ASN A 11 -22.01 -4.34 -19.00
CA ASN A 11 -23.35 -4.83 -18.69
C ASN A 11 -23.94 -5.68 -19.82
N THR A 12 -23.57 -5.42 -21.07
CA THR A 12 -24.25 -6.00 -22.24
C THR A 12 -23.36 -6.98 -22.99
N TYR A 13 -23.92 -8.13 -23.34
CA TYR A 13 -23.24 -9.23 -24.03
C TYR A 13 -24.10 -9.75 -25.18
N SER A 14 -23.46 -10.03 -26.32
CA SER A 14 -24.14 -10.52 -27.53
C SER A 14 -24.29 -12.04 -27.56
N TYR A 15 -23.54 -12.78 -26.75
CA TYR A 15 -23.61 -14.23 -26.71
C TYR A 15 -24.75 -14.70 -25.81
N GLU A 16 -25.66 -15.50 -26.37
CA GLU A 16 -26.93 -15.87 -25.74
C GLU A 16 -26.78 -16.60 -24.40
N ARG A 17 -25.68 -17.33 -24.20
CA ARG A 17 -25.42 -18.04 -22.93
C ARG A 17 -24.78 -17.17 -21.85
N LEU A 18 -24.53 -15.90 -22.16
CA LEU A 18 -23.98 -14.92 -21.22
C LEU A 18 -25.03 -13.84 -20.94
N SER A 19 -25.63 -13.90 -19.76
CA SER A 19 -26.70 -12.95 -19.40
C SER A 19 -26.15 -11.53 -19.22
N ASN A 20 -26.95 -10.54 -19.60
CA ASN A 20 -26.67 -9.15 -19.28
C ASN A 20 -26.64 -8.92 -17.76
N LEU A 21 -25.81 -7.97 -17.33
CA LEU A 21 -25.61 -7.59 -15.92
C LEU A 21 -26.13 -6.17 -15.67
N THR A 22 -26.44 -5.87 -14.42
CA THR A 22 -26.99 -4.56 -13.98
C THR A 22 -25.95 -3.74 -13.21
N ALA A 23 -25.17 -4.38 -12.34
CA ALA A 23 -24.19 -3.74 -11.45
C ALA A 23 -22.91 -3.17 -12.12
N PRO A 24 -22.28 -3.82 -13.13
CA PRO A 24 -20.89 -3.47 -13.50
C PRO A 24 -20.62 -2.01 -13.86
N ALA A 25 -21.48 -1.38 -14.65
CA ALA A 25 -21.33 0.03 -15.00
C ALA A 25 -21.62 0.97 -13.81
N ILE A 26 -22.48 0.57 -12.88
CA ILE A 26 -22.75 1.31 -11.63
C ILE A 26 -21.53 1.21 -10.70
N ASP A 27 -20.97 0.02 -10.57
CA ASP A 27 -19.77 -0.28 -9.79
C ASP A 27 -18.56 0.50 -10.30
N ALA A 28 -18.30 0.39 -11.61
CA ALA A 28 -17.28 1.14 -12.30
C ALA A 28 -17.45 2.65 -12.07
N GLU A 29 -18.65 3.21 -12.23
CA GLU A 29 -18.86 4.64 -12.02
C GLU A 29 -18.59 5.09 -10.57
N ALA A 30 -18.94 4.27 -9.58
CA ALA A 30 -18.66 4.58 -8.18
C ALA A 30 -17.15 4.59 -7.88
N VAL A 31 -16.41 3.59 -8.38
CA VAL A 31 -14.94 3.54 -8.26
C VAL A 31 -14.30 4.72 -8.99
N ALA A 32 -14.75 5.05 -10.21
CA ALA A 32 -14.24 6.17 -10.98
C ALA A 32 -14.35 7.50 -10.21
N LYS A 33 -15.52 7.79 -9.66
CA LYS A 33 -15.75 9.02 -8.88
C LYS A 33 -14.86 9.11 -7.65
N LEU A 34 -14.67 8.00 -6.96
CA LEU A 34 -13.82 7.97 -5.77
C LEU A 34 -12.36 8.26 -6.13
N LEU A 35 -11.85 7.62 -7.19
CA LEU A 35 -10.49 7.83 -7.69
C LEU A 35 -10.26 9.26 -8.21
N GLU A 36 -11.24 9.87 -8.86
CA GLU A 36 -11.17 11.28 -9.30
C GLU A 36 -11.18 12.24 -8.10
N ASN A 37 -12.13 12.05 -7.17
CA ASN A 37 -12.37 13.00 -6.09
C ASN A 37 -11.30 12.98 -5.00
N TYR A 38 -10.69 11.80 -4.74
CA TYR A 38 -9.83 11.60 -3.58
C TYR A 38 -8.48 10.94 -3.91
N GLY A 39 -8.37 10.30 -5.08
CA GLY A 39 -7.15 9.60 -5.52
C GLY A 39 -6.27 10.39 -6.48
N GLU A 40 -6.74 11.54 -6.97
CA GLU A 40 -6.08 12.38 -7.99
C GLU A 40 -5.75 11.59 -9.28
N PHE A 41 -6.61 10.63 -9.65
CA PHE A 41 -6.44 9.87 -10.88
C PHE A 41 -7.10 10.56 -12.08
N ASN A 42 -6.41 10.54 -13.22
CA ASN A 42 -7.02 10.78 -14.52
C ASN A 42 -7.78 9.52 -14.93
N VAL A 43 -9.11 9.52 -14.76
CA VAL A 43 -9.92 8.32 -14.98
C VAL A 43 -10.49 8.26 -16.39
N LYS A 44 -10.10 7.22 -17.15
CA LYS A 44 -10.73 6.82 -18.40
C LYS A 44 -11.81 5.76 -18.12
N ARG A 45 -13.03 6.05 -18.54
CA ARG A 45 -14.18 5.15 -18.42
C ARG A 45 -14.34 4.30 -19.69
N LEU A 46 -14.71 3.03 -19.55
CA LEU A 46 -15.01 2.14 -20.67
C LEU A 46 -16.24 1.26 -20.36
N PRO A 47 -17.33 1.35 -21.13
CA PRO A 47 -17.57 2.30 -22.22
C PRO A 47 -17.87 3.71 -21.70
N ALA A 48 -17.31 4.75 -22.34
CA ALA A 48 -17.63 6.13 -21.99
C ALA A 48 -18.88 6.63 -22.73
N VAL A 49 -19.82 7.22 -21.99
CA VAL A 49 -20.98 7.93 -22.54
C VAL A 49 -20.95 9.36 -22.02
N LYS A 50 -21.02 10.33 -22.93
CA LYS A 50 -21.10 11.75 -22.57
C LYS A 50 -22.49 12.07 -22.03
N ASP A 51 -22.52 12.72 -20.87
CA ASP A 51 -23.70 13.41 -20.39
C ASP A 51 -23.87 14.71 -21.16
N LYS A 52 -25.04 14.89 -21.78
CA LYS A 52 -25.33 16.06 -22.62
C LYS A 52 -25.53 17.33 -21.80
N GLU A 53 -25.85 17.20 -20.51
CA GLU A 53 -26.19 18.35 -19.67
C GLU A 53 -24.94 18.98 -19.03
N ASN A 54 -23.95 18.19 -18.64
CA ASN A 54 -22.81 18.66 -17.83
C ASN A 54 -21.43 18.50 -18.51
N ASN A 55 -21.40 18.03 -19.77
CA ASN A 55 -20.16 17.70 -20.52
C ASN A 55 -19.22 16.73 -19.79
N THR A 56 -19.74 15.99 -18.80
CA THR A 56 -19.03 14.94 -18.07
C THR A 56 -19.20 13.60 -18.79
N SER A 57 -18.28 12.66 -18.56
CA SER A 57 -18.38 11.30 -19.09
C SER A 57 -18.69 10.32 -17.96
N ARG A 58 -19.57 9.35 -18.23
CA ARG A 58 -19.93 8.26 -17.31
C ARG A 58 -19.80 6.90 -17.97
N VAL A 59 -19.80 5.83 -17.16
CA VAL A 59 -19.80 4.46 -17.69
C VAL A 59 -21.17 4.13 -18.31
N GLY A 60 -21.16 3.62 -19.54
CA GLY A 60 -22.35 3.36 -20.34
C GLY A 60 -23.00 2.00 -20.05
N GLN A 61 -24.13 1.98 -19.35
CA GLN A 61 -24.85 0.73 -19.01
C GLN A 61 -25.39 -0.08 -20.20
N LYS A 62 -25.63 0.56 -21.36
CA LYS A 62 -26.19 -0.09 -22.56
C LYS A 62 -25.18 -0.16 -23.71
N THR A 63 -24.00 0.40 -23.53
CA THR A 63 -22.99 0.51 -24.58
C THR A 63 -22.12 -0.75 -24.57
N GLN A 64 -21.88 -1.33 -25.74
CA GLN A 64 -21.03 -2.51 -25.87
C GLN A 64 -19.55 -2.13 -25.86
N VAL A 65 -18.71 -3.04 -25.38
CA VAL A 65 -17.25 -2.95 -25.43
C VAL A 65 -16.71 -4.18 -26.14
N THR A 66 -15.94 -3.99 -27.21
CA THR A 66 -15.30 -5.08 -27.94
C THR A 66 -13.95 -5.47 -27.32
N LEU A 67 -13.46 -6.67 -27.64
CA LEU A 67 -12.13 -7.11 -27.23
C LEU A 67 -11.05 -6.10 -27.64
N THR A 68 -11.09 -5.64 -28.89
CA THR A 68 -10.13 -4.67 -29.44
C THR A 68 -10.13 -3.34 -28.68
N GLN A 69 -11.31 -2.85 -28.26
CA GLN A 69 -11.42 -1.63 -27.48
C GLN A 69 -10.80 -1.78 -26.09
N LEU A 70 -11.06 -2.92 -25.43
CA LEU A 70 -10.50 -3.22 -24.12
C LEU A 70 -8.97 -3.37 -24.19
N GLU A 71 -8.45 -4.15 -25.14
CA GLU A 71 -7.01 -4.32 -25.37
C GLU A 71 -6.31 -2.98 -25.60
N ALA A 72 -6.82 -2.16 -26.53
CA ALA A 72 -6.24 -0.86 -26.84
C ALA A 72 -6.22 0.07 -25.61
N ALA A 73 -7.28 0.06 -24.80
CA ALA A 73 -7.35 0.87 -23.59
C ALA A 73 -6.35 0.41 -22.51
N ILE A 74 -6.17 -0.90 -22.33
CA ILE A 74 -5.20 -1.47 -21.38
C ILE A 74 -3.76 -1.22 -21.84
N VAL A 75 -3.47 -1.37 -23.14
CA VAL A 75 -2.15 -1.06 -23.70
C VAL A 75 -1.83 0.43 -23.50
N GLN A 76 -2.78 1.32 -23.78
CA GLN A 76 -2.58 2.76 -23.54
C GLN A 76 -2.27 3.07 -22.07
N LEU A 77 -2.85 2.31 -21.13
CA LEU A 77 -2.65 2.52 -19.70
C LEU A 77 -1.28 2.01 -19.22
N PHE A 78 -0.91 0.76 -19.56
CA PHE A 78 0.27 0.11 -18.98
C PHE A 78 1.50 0.12 -19.90
N LYS A 79 1.33 0.34 -21.20
CA LYS A 79 2.43 0.39 -22.16
C LYS A 79 2.16 1.49 -23.21
N PRO A 80 2.00 2.76 -22.78
CA PRO A 80 1.75 3.86 -23.71
C PRO A 80 2.93 4.04 -24.66
N GLU A 81 2.63 4.45 -25.89
CA GLU A 81 3.66 4.87 -26.84
C GLU A 81 4.21 6.26 -26.43
N GLY A 82 5.54 6.40 -26.39
CA GLY A 82 6.21 7.67 -26.11
C GLY A 82 6.77 7.81 -24.70
N ARG A 83 7.05 9.04 -24.27
CA ARG A 83 7.71 9.34 -22.98
C ARG A 83 6.76 9.59 -21.81
N ASN A 84 5.45 9.65 -22.08
CA ASN A 84 4.44 9.95 -21.07
C ASN A 84 3.94 8.64 -20.45
N ILE A 85 4.78 8.02 -19.63
CA ILE A 85 4.42 6.83 -18.85
C ILE A 85 3.89 7.30 -17.50
N PRO A 86 2.67 6.91 -17.08
CA PRO A 86 2.17 7.26 -15.77
C PRO A 86 3.02 6.60 -14.67
N ASP A 87 3.17 7.30 -13.55
CA ASP A 87 3.87 6.75 -12.39
C ASP A 87 3.03 5.69 -11.69
N THR A 88 1.71 5.92 -11.64
CA THR A 88 0.72 4.99 -11.11
C THR A 88 -0.33 4.70 -12.18
N ALA A 89 -0.57 3.42 -12.47
CA ALA A 89 -1.64 2.97 -13.35
C ALA A 89 -2.59 2.01 -12.64
N LEU A 90 -3.90 2.25 -12.74
CA LEU A 90 -4.94 1.42 -12.14
C LEU A 90 -5.91 0.88 -13.20
N LEU A 91 -6.10 -0.44 -13.23
CA LEU A 91 -7.20 -1.07 -13.95
C LEU A 91 -8.24 -1.57 -12.96
N TYR A 92 -9.47 -1.07 -13.08
CA TYR A 92 -10.64 -1.67 -12.46
C TYR A 92 -11.51 -2.30 -13.55
N PHE A 93 -11.89 -3.56 -13.38
CA PHE A 93 -12.78 -4.26 -14.29
C PHE A 93 -13.93 -4.92 -13.53
N SER A 94 -15.17 -4.63 -13.93
CA SER A 94 -16.36 -5.34 -13.49
C SER A 94 -17.13 -5.88 -14.70
N GLY A 95 -17.57 -7.13 -14.61
CA GLY A 95 -18.24 -7.84 -15.69
C GLY A 95 -18.16 -9.36 -15.53
N HIS A 96 -18.40 -10.09 -16.62
CA HIS A 96 -18.21 -11.54 -16.62
C HIS A 96 -16.74 -11.91 -16.74
N GLY A 97 -16.36 -12.97 -16.03
CA GLY A 97 -15.09 -13.65 -16.24
C GLY A 97 -15.37 -15.08 -16.67
N LEU A 98 -14.59 -15.58 -17.62
CA LEU A 98 -14.75 -16.91 -18.21
C LEU A 98 -13.53 -17.76 -17.94
N ARG A 99 -13.72 -19.08 -18.02
CA ARG A 99 -12.65 -20.05 -17.87
C ARG A 99 -12.75 -21.13 -18.95
N LYS A 100 -11.63 -21.39 -19.60
CA LYS A 100 -11.45 -22.50 -20.53
C LYS A 100 -10.62 -23.60 -19.85
N ASN A 101 -11.12 -24.84 -19.89
CA ASN A 101 -10.39 -26.00 -19.39
C ASN A 101 -10.29 -27.07 -20.48
N GLN A 102 -9.20 -27.04 -21.24
CA GLN A 102 -8.87 -28.01 -22.28
C GLN A 102 -7.42 -28.52 -22.09
N GLY A 103 -7.14 -29.08 -20.92
CA GLY A 103 -5.81 -29.56 -20.52
C GLY A 103 -4.90 -28.49 -19.92
N ILE A 104 -5.12 -27.23 -20.26
CA ILE A 104 -4.57 -26.05 -19.57
C ILE A 104 -5.76 -25.19 -19.12
N GLN A 105 -5.72 -24.73 -17.87
CA GLN A 105 -6.71 -23.83 -17.30
C GLN A 105 -6.34 -22.38 -17.68
N GLU A 106 -7.25 -21.69 -18.37
CA GLU A 106 -7.07 -20.30 -18.78
C GLU A 106 -8.29 -19.44 -18.45
N GLY A 107 -8.04 -18.27 -17.86
CA GLY A 107 -9.04 -17.30 -17.46
C GLY A 107 -9.10 -16.09 -18.38
N PHE A 108 -10.30 -15.53 -18.54
CA PHE A 108 -10.59 -14.44 -19.47
C PHE A 108 -11.50 -13.38 -18.84
N LEU A 109 -11.29 -12.12 -19.19
CA LEU A 109 -12.26 -11.04 -18.98
C LEU A 109 -13.19 -10.99 -20.19
N ALA A 110 -14.49 -11.21 -19.98
CA ALA A 110 -15.44 -11.21 -21.09
C ALA A 110 -15.74 -9.78 -21.57
N THR A 111 -15.71 -9.60 -22.88
CA THR A 111 -16.18 -8.40 -23.59
C THR A 111 -17.57 -8.62 -24.18
N SER A 112 -18.25 -7.56 -24.62
CA SER A 112 -19.61 -7.66 -25.18
C SER A 112 -19.70 -8.57 -26.39
N ASP A 113 -18.63 -8.66 -27.18
CA ASP A 113 -18.48 -9.48 -28.39
C ASP A 113 -17.93 -10.89 -28.12
N THR A 114 -17.72 -11.27 -26.85
CA THR A 114 -17.27 -12.61 -26.45
C THR A 114 -18.26 -13.68 -26.91
N ASN A 115 -17.77 -14.71 -27.58
CA ASN A 115 -18.52 -15.87 -28.04
C ASN A 115 -17.62 -17.13 -28.01
N PRO A 116 -17.66 -17.90 -26.91
CA PRO A 116 -16.88 -19.14 -26.74
C PRO A 116 -17.13 -20.20 -27.81
N ASP A 117 -18.33 -20.27 -28.39
CA ASP A 117 -18.69 -21.28 -29.41
C ASP A 117 -17.88 -21.10 -30.71
N VAL A 118 -17.42 -19.88 -31.00
CA VAL A 118 -16.54 -19.57 -32.14
C VAL A 118 -15.09 -19.29 -31.73
N GLY A 119 -14.73 -19.59 -30.48
CA GLY A 119 -13.38 -19.43 -29.96
C GLY A 119 -13.01 -18.01 -29.51
N ASN A 120 -13.95 -17.05 -29.49
CA ASN A 120 -13.71 -15.74 -28.90
C ASN A 120 -14.07 -15.75 -27.40
N TRP A 121 -13.07 -15.88 -26.52
CA TRP A 121 -13.29 -15.96 -25.07
C TRP A 121 -13.14 -14.61 -24.34
N GLY A 122 -12.80 -13.53 -25.05
CA GLY A 122 -12.46 -12.24 -24.46
C GLY A 122 -10.97 -12.08 -24.15
N LEU A 123 -10.63 -11.20 -23.21
CA LEU A 123 -9.25 -10.81 -22.90
C LEU A 123 -8.58 -11.88 -22.03
N ARG A 124 -7.50 -12.48 -22.51
CA ARG A 124 -6.71 -13.48 -21.76
C ARG A 124 -6.02 -12.85 -20.55
N LEU A 125 -6.23 -13.40 -19.35
CA LEU A 125 -5.51 -12.99 -18.14
C LEU A 125 -4.00 -13.25 -18.23
N LYS A 126 -3.59 -14.29 -18.95
CA LYS A 126 -2.18 -14.56 -19.25
C LYS A 126 -1.53 -13.44 -20.07
N TRP A 127 -2.23 -12.92 -21.08
CA TRP A 127 -1.74 -11.80 -21.88
C TRP A 127 -1.63 -10.52 -21.03
N LEU A 128 -2.61 -10.25 -20.17
CA LEU A 128 -2.56 -9.12 -19.23
C LEU A 128 -1.33 -9.24 -18.30
N ARG A 129 -1.04 -10.44 -17.79
CA ARG A 129 0.15 -10.71 -16.97
C ARG A 129 1.45 -10.39 -17.72
N GLU A 130 1.59 -10.88 -18.95
CA GLU A 130 2.76 -10.64 -19.81
C GLU A 130 2.93 -9.13 -20.08
N LEU A 131 1.83 -8.42 -20.36
CA LEU A 131 1.87 -6.96 -20.55
C LEU A 131 2.36 -6.24 -19.29
N LEU A 132 1.87 -6.62 -18.11
CA LEU A 132 2.27 -6.00 -16.83
C LEU A 132 3.74 -6.28 -16.49
N GLN A 133 4.29 -7.42 -16.91
CA GLN A 133 5.73 -7.73 -16.78
C GLN A 133 6.58 -6.82 -17.68
N GLU A 134 6.13 -6.52 -18.89
CA GLU A 134 6.84 -5.65 -19.83
C GLU A 134 6.59 -4.14 -19.61
N SER A 135 5.54 -3.78 -18.86
CA SER A 135 5.14 -2.39 -18.59
C SER A 135 6.22 -1.60 -17.83
N GLU A 136 6.51 -0.36 -18.23
CA GLU A 136 7.45 0.51 -17.49
C GLU A 136 6.81 1.29 -16.34
N VAL A 137 5.50 1.13 -16.12
CA VAL A 137 4.80 1.78 -15.01
C VAL A 137 5.33 1.29 -13.67
N ARG A 138 5.70 2.22 -12.79
CA ARG A 138 6.28 1.94 -11.48
C ARG A 138 5.27 1.32 -10.51
N GLN A 139 4.08 1.90 -10.41
CA GLN A 139 3.02 1.44 -9.51
C GLN A 139 1.83 0.89 -10.30
N GLN A 140 1.59 -0.41 -10.21
CA GLN A 140 0.59 -1.12 -11.01
C GLN A 140 -0.53 -1.66 -10.10
N ILE A 141 -1.75 -1.22 -10.32
CA ILE A 141 -2.92 -1.61 -9.54
C ILE A 141 -3.92 -2.32 -10.44
N ILE A 142 -4.37 -3.51 -10.08
CA ILE A 142 -5.36 -4.29 -10.84
C ILE A 142 -6.45 -4.79 -9.89
N TRP A 143 -7.68 -4.31 -10.09
CA TRP A 143 -8.87 -4.73 -9.37
C TRP A 143 -9.84 -5.42 -10.32
N LEU A 144 -10.09 -6.71 -10.10
CA LEU A 144 -10.94 -7.53 -10.96
C LEU A 144 -12.16 -8.04 -10.19
N ASP A 145 -13.31 -7.46 -10.50
CA ASP A 145 -14.61 -7.82 -9.97
C ASP A 145 -15.37 -8.71 -10.97
N CYS A 146 -14.84 -9.91 -11.18
CA CYS A 146 -15.45 -10.90 -12.05
C CYS A 146 -15.11 -12.33 -11.62
N CYS A 147 -15.89 -13.31 -12.11
CA CYS A 147 -15.60 -14.73 -11.89
C CYS A 147 -14.20 -15.12 -12.41
N TYR A 148 -13.57 -16.11 -11.79
CA TYR A 148 -12.26 -16.67 -12.18
C TYR A 148 -11.10 -15.67 -12.23
N SER A 149 -11.29 -14.42 -11.76
CA SER A 149 -10.25 -13.38 -11.75
C SER A 149 -9.05 -13.72 -10.87
N GLY A 150 -9.24 -14.59 -9.87
CA GLY A 150 -8.18 -15.16 -9.05
C GLY A 150 -7.09 -15.90 -9.83
N GLU A 151 -7.36 -16.35 -11.07
CA GLU A 151 -6.34 -16.96 -11.93
C GLU A 151 -5.23 -15.99 -12.34
N LEU A 152 -5.51 -14.69 -12.35
CA LEU A 152 -4.47 -13.68 -12.51
C LEU A 152 -3.40 -13.87 -11.43
N LEU A 153 -3.80 -14.26 -10.21
CA LEU A 153 -2.96 -14.38 -9.01
C LEU A 153 -2.17 -15.69 -8.87
N ASN A 154 -2.28 -16.64 -9.82
CA ASN A 154 -1.37 -17.78 -9.93
C ASN A 154 0.04 -17.33 -10.43
N PHE A 155 0.63 -16.35 -9.73
CA PHE A 155 1.94 -15.75 -10.00
C PHE A 155 3.10 -16.50 -9.35
N ALA A 156 2.85 -17.54 -8.54
CA ALA A 156 3.92 -18.34 -7.94
C ALA A 156 4.86 -18.98 -8.98
N GLU A 157 4.43 -19.10 -10.24
CA GLU A 157 5.25 -19.58 -11.37
C GLU A 157 5.80 -18.45 -12.28
N ALA A 158 5.43 -17.19 -12.04
CA ALA A 158 5.73 -16.06 -12.93
C ALA A 158 6.19 -14.78 -12.19
N ASP A 159 6.65 -14.91 -10.96
CA ASP A 159 7.59 -13.97 -10.36
C ASP A 159 8.94 -14.18 -11.07
N PRO A 160 9.44 -13.25 -11.92
CA PRO A 160 10.64 -13.49 -12.71
C PRO A 160 11.92 -13.55 -11.86
N GLY A 161 11.80 -13.47 -10.54
CA GLY A 161 12.88 -12.95 -9.74
C GLY A 161 13.14 -11.51 -10.12
N ASP A 162 13.73 -10.82 -9.17
CA ASP A 162 14.18 -9.46 -9.27
C ASP A 162 15.09 -9.24 -10.50
N ARG A 163 14.51 -8.89 -11.65
CA ARG A 163 15.25 -8.34 -12.80
C ARG A 163 15.21 -6.80 -12.74
N GLY A 164 15.55 -6.26 -11.57
CA GLY A 164 16.15 -4.92 -11.45
C GLY A 164 15.24 -3.72 -11.74
N LYS A 165 13.91 -3.86 -11.70
CA LYS A 165 13.01 -2.71 -11.66
C LYS A 165 11.99 -2.94 -10.53
N GLY A 166 12.27 -2.40 -9.33
CA GLY A 166 11.36 -2.44 -8.19
C GLY A 166 10.01 -1.78 -8.55
N ARG A 167 9.01 -2.62 -8.83
CA ARG A 167 7.63 -2.17 -9.15
C ARG A 167 6.73 -2.48 -7.97
N ASP A 168 5.97 -1.48 -7.58
CA ASP A 168 4.95 -1.64 -6.55
C ASP A 168 3.69 -2.18 -7.22
N ARG A 169 3.11 -3.25 -6.69
CA ARG A 169 1.91 -3.85 -7.25
C ARG A 169 0.84 -4.05 -6.19
N CYS A 170 -0.40 -3.81 -6.60
CA CYS A 170 -1.59 -4.11 -5.82
C CYS A 170 -2.60 -4.85 -6.69
N PHE A 171 -2.81 -6.13 -6.42
CA PHE A 171 -3.80 -6.94 -7.09
C PHE A 171 -4.90 -7.31 -6.11
N ILE A 172 -6.16 -7.10 -6.51
CA ILE A 172 -7.34 -7.52 -5.76
C ILE A 172 -8.32 -8.15 -6.75
N ALA A 173 -8.76 -9.37 -6.50
CA ALA A 173 -9.62 -10.14 -7.39
C ALA A 173 -10.76 -10.80 -6.61
N ALA A 174 -11.95 -10.87 -7.21
CA ALA A 174 -13.09 -11.57 -6.63
C ALA A 174 -12.87 -13.09 -6.65
N SER A 175 -13.13 -13.79 -5.53
CA SER A 175 -13.00 -15.25 -5.43
C SER A 175 -14.24 -15.98 -5.98
N ARG A 176 -14.45 -15.87 -7.29
CA ARG A 176 -15.47 -16.56 -8.11
C ARG A 176 -15.07 -17.91 -8.72
N GLU A 177 -15.50 -19.06 -8.22
CA GLU A 177 -16.04 -20.14 -9.09
C GLU A 177 -17.56 -20.14 -8.91
N PHE A 178 -18.30 -19.72 -9.94
CA PHE A 178 -19.74 -19.96 -10.19
C PHE A 178 -20.73 -20.03 -9.00
N GLU A 179 -21.60 -19.02 -8.81
CA GLU A 179 -22.91 -19.25 -8.13
C GLU A 179 -23.97 -18.12 -8.28
N PRO A 180 -24.77 -18.04 -9.36
CA PRO A 180 -25.59 -16.87 -9.77
C PRO A 180 -25.38 -15.54 -9.00
N ALA A 181 -26.40 -14.76 -8.75
CA ALA A 181 -26.27 -13.44 -8.15
C ALA A 181 -26.65 -13.51 -6.67
N PHE A 182 -25.67 -13.37 -5.76
CA PHE A 182 -25.95 -12.65 -4.53
C PHE A 182 -25.66 -11.18 -4.82
N GLU A 183 -26.60 -10.54 -5.51
CA GLU A 183 -26.86 -9.13 -5.21
C GLU A 183 -27.12 -9.11 -3.71
N ALA A 184 -26.15 -8.61 -2.93
CA ALA A 184 -26.34 -8.48 -1.50
C ALA A 184 -27.62 -7.67 -1.30
N ILE A 185 -28.59 -8.30 -0.65
CA ILE A 185 -29.95 -7.79 -0.45
C ILE A 185 -29.83 -6.36 0.11
N GLY A 186 -30.07 -5.36 -0.74
CA GLY A 186 -30.08 -3.93 -0.36
C GLY A 186 -28.92 -3.04 -0.84
N THR A 187 -27.88 -3.55 -1.53
CA THR A 187 -26.80 -2.70 -2.08
C THR A 187 -26.77 -2.73 -3.61
N ASN A 188 -26.72 -1.56 -4.26
CA ASN A 188 -26.64 -1.43 -5.73
C ASN A 188 -25.29 -1.88 -6.35
N HIS A 189 -24.40 -2.46 -5.54
CA HIS A 189 -23.03 -2.77 -5.89
C HIS A 189 -22.69 -4.25 -5.67
N SER A 190 -21.70 -4.76 -6.42
CA SER A 190 -21.16 -6.10 -6.17
C SER A 190 -20.50 -6.21 -4.79
N VAL A 191 -20.25 -7.45 -4.35
CA VAL A 191 -19.59 -7.73 -3.06
C VAL A 191 -18.20 -7.13 -2.98
N LEU A 192 -17.36 -7.35 -4.00
CA LEU A 192 -15.99 -6.81 -4.02
C LEU A 192 -16.02 -5.29 -4.14
N THR A 193 -16.89 -4.73 -4.98
CA THR A 193 -16.99 -3.28 -5.13
C THR A 193 -17.46 -2.62 -3.84
N THR A 194 -18.44 -3.20 -3.14
CA THR A 194 -18.88 -2.70 -1.83
C THR A 194 -17.72 -2.69 -0.82
N ALA A 195 -16.92 -3.76 -0.78
CA ALA A 195 -15.74 -3.86 0.09
C ALA A 195 -14.68 -2.80 -0.28
N LEU A 196 -14.42 -2.61 -1.58
CA LEU A 196 -13.50 -1.59 -2.08
C LEU A 196 -13.97 -0.18 -1.72
N LEU A 197 -15.25 0.14 -1.95
CA LEU A 197 -15.82 1.45 -1.62
C LEU A 197 -15.70 1.75 -0.11
N GLN A 198 -16.00 0.77 0.73
CA GLN A 198 -15.83 0.92 2.19
C GLN A 198 -14.35 1.10 2.59
N ALA A 199 -13.44 0.40 1.92
CA ALA A 199 -12.01 0.46 2.21
C ALA A 199 -11.34 1.74 1.67
N LEU A 200 -11.87 2.30 0.58
CA LEU A 200 -11.39 3.50 -0.09
C LEU A 200 -12.05 4.78 0.43
N GLU A 201 -13.08 4.67 1.27
CA GLU A 201 -13.72 5.84 1.86
C GLU A 201 -12.67 6.67 2.62
N PRO A 202 -12.46 7.95 2.24
CA PRO A 202 -11.43 8.78 2.83
C PRO A 202 -11.74 8.99 4.31
N LYS A 203 -10.91 8.40 5.17
CA LYS A 203 -10.90 8.63 6.62
C LYS A 203 -9.92 9.77 6.93
N GLU A 204 -9.76 10.11 8.21
CA GLU A 204 -8.71 11.04 8.68
C GLU A 204 -7.27 10.58 8.36
N LYS A 205 -7.08 9.43 7.71
CA LYS A 205 -5.79 8.81 7.38
C LYS A 205 -5.71 8.47 5.89
N GLN A 206 -4.49 8.48 5.34
CA GLN A 206 -4.22 8.03 3.97
C GLN A 206 -4.67 6.58 3.77
N VAL A 207 -5.23 6.28 2.60
CA VAL A 207 -5.61 4.92 2.22
C VAL A 207 -4.57 4.37 1.25
N THR A 208 -3.98 3.23 1.58
CA THR A 208 -2.93 2.56 0.81
C THR A 208 -3.38 1.18 0.33
N ASN A 209 -2.62 0.58 -0.60
CA ASN A 209 -2.80 -0.82 -1.00
C ASN A 209 -2.83 -1.80 0.18
N TYR A 210 -2.08 -1.52 1.25
CA TYR A 210 -2.04 -2.37 2.44
C TYR A 210 -3.23 -2.13 3.38
N THR A 211 -3.64 -0.88 3.59
CA THR A 211 -4.82 -0.59 4.43
C THR A 211 -6.11 -1.07 3.77
N VAL A 212 -6.22 -1.01 2.44
CA VAL A 212 -7.39 -1.55 1.73
C VAL A 212 -7.50 -3.06 1.95
N VAL A 213 -6.40 -3.79 1.78
CA VAL A 213 -6.37 -5.22 2.03
C VAL A 213 -6.68 -5.56 3.49
N ASP A 214 -6.17 -4.77 4.45
CA ASP A 214 -6.49 -4.94 5.87
C ASP A 214 -7.96 -4.76 6.17
N VAL A 215 -8.59 -3.69 5.67
CA VAL A 215 -10.03 -3.45 5.87
C VAL A 215 -10.88 -4.55 5.23
N ILE A 216 -10.54 -4.99 4.01
CA ILE A 216 -11.27 -6.06 3.31
C ILE A 216 -11.14 -7.37 4.09
N ASP A 217 -9.93 -7.73 4.55
CA ASP A 217 -9.67 -8.98 5.26
C ASP A 217 -10.30 -9.00 6.67
N GLN A 218 -10.30 -7.87 7.39
CA GLN A 218 -10.98 -7.76 8.69
C GLN A 218 -12.51 -7.92 8.58
N ASN A 219 -13.08 -7.52 7.43
CA ASN A 219 -14.50 -7.65 7.18
C ASN A 219 -14.85 -8.93 6.39
N ILE A 220 -13.89 -9.85 6.18
CA ILE A 220 -14.08 -11.04 5.34
C ILE A 220 -15.21 -11.94 5.82
N ALA A 221 -15.47 -12.00 7.14
CA ALA A 221 -16.58 -12.76 7.71
C ALA A 221 -17.96 -12.18 7.38
N LYS A 222 -18.03 -10.89 7.01
CA LYS A 222 -19.27 -10.21 6.58
C LYS A 222 -19.53 -10.39 5.09
N PHE A 223 -18.54 -10.85 4.34
CA PHE A 223 -18.67 -11.09 2.91
C PHE A 223 -18.86 -12.59 2.66
N PRO A 224 -19.85 -12.99 1.85
CA PRO A 224 -20.00 -14.40 1.46
C PRO A 224 -18.84 -14.91 0.58
N GLN A 225 -17.95 -14.01 0.14
CA GLN A 225 -16.81 -14.28 -0.74
C GLN A 225 -15.51 -13.83 -0.06
N ARG A 226 -14.39 -14.47 -0.39
CA ARG A 226 -13.05 -14.13 0.12
C ARG A 226 -12.19 -13.53 -0.99
N PRO A 227 -12.22 -12.20 -1.23
CA PRO A 227 -11.35 -11.56 -2.21
C PRO A 227 -9.91 -12.06 -2.07
N ILE A 228 -9.28 -12.37 -3.21
CA ILE A 228 -7.88 -12.76 -3.24
C ILE A 228 -7.09 -11.50 -3.54
N PHE A 229 -6.06 -11.24 -2.74
CA PHE A 229 -5.20 -10.08 -2.90
C PHE A 229 -3.73 -10.49 -2.94
N SER A 230 -2.93 -9.72 -3.67
CA SER A 230 -1.47 -9.84 -3.69
C SER A 230 -0.87 -8.45 -3.82
N ASN A 231 -0.14 -8.02 -2.81
CA ASN A 231 0.68 -6.83 -2.86
C ASN A 231 2.16 -7.23 -2.95
N SER A 232 2.95 -6.42 -3.64
CA SER A 232 4.42 -6.53 -3.69
C SER A 232 5.04 -5.15 -3.84
N GLY A 233 6.28 -4.99 -3.38
CA GLY A 233 6.96 -3.69 -3.40
C GLY A 233 6.49 -2.76 -2.28
N GLY A 234 6.66 -1.45 -2.49
CA GLY A 234 6.35 -0.41 -1.52
C GLY A 234 4.87 -0.01 -1.46
N VAL A 235 4.61 0.95 -0.57
CA VAL A 235 3.28 1.57 -0.38
C VAL A 235 2.80 2.26 -1.66
N ILE A 236 1.58 1.94 -2.07
CA ILE A 236 0.84 2.67 -3.11
C ILE A 236 -0.29 3.44 -2.43
N ASN A 237 -0.21 4.77 -2.45
CA ASN A 237 -1.25 5.65 -1.88
C ASN A 237 -2.45 5.68 -2.81
N LEU A 238 -3.52 4.96 -2.50
CA LEU A 238 -4.73 4.91 -3.33
C LEU A 238 -5.57 6.19 -3.19
N ILE A 239 -5.63 6.75 -1.97
CA ILE A 239 -6.37 7.97 -1.62
C ILE A 239 -5.47 8.92 -0.84
N ARG A 240 -5.45 10.20 -1.23
CA ARG A 240 -4.50 11.19 -0.72
C ARG A 240 -5.11 12.22 0.26
N GLY A 241 -6.43 12.43 0.29
CA GLY A 241 -7.05 13.36 1.25
C GLY A 241 -8.44 13.89 0.86
N VAL A 242 -9.01 14.75 1.72
CA VAL A 242 -10.37 15.35 1.66
C VAL A 242 -10.46 16.38 0.50
N PRO A 243 -11.63 16.58 -0.15
CA PRO A 243 -11.71 17.27 -1.44
C PRO A 243 -11.26 18.73 -1.36
N ILE A 244 -10.60 19.21 -2.41
CA ILE A 244 -10.49 20.65 -2.67
C ILE A 244 -11.88 21.11 -3.11
N ILE A 245 -12.66 21.69 -2.20
CA ILE A 245 -13.86 22.43 -2.56
C ILE A 245 -13.39 23.75 -3.17
N GLU A 246 -13.32 23.84 -4.49
CA GLU A 246 -13.32 25.11 -5.20
C GLU A 246 -14.69 25.78 -5.01
N ASN A 247 -14.86 26.56 -3.95
CA ASN A 247 -15.97 27.49 -3.87
C ASN A 247 -15.56 28.83 -4.48
N SER A 248 -15.83 28.95 -5.78
CA SER A 248 -16.12 30.23 -6.41
C SER A 248 -17.34 30.86 -5.72
N SER A 249 -17.13 31.87 -4.87
CA SER A 249 -17.90 33.12 -4.79
C SER A 249 -17.79 33.77 -3.40
N SER A 250 -17.28 34.99 -3.42
CA SER A 250 -17.50 36.02 -2.42
C SER A 250 -18.99 36.23 -2.12
N GLN A 251 -19.43 36.01 -0.87
CA GLN A 251 -20.18 36.97 -0.03
C GLN A 251 -20.91 36.29 1.16
N ARG A 252 -20.58 36.79 2.36
CA ARG A 252 -21.43 36.94 3.57
C ARG A 252 -22.01 35.67 4.23
N ARG A 253 -21.57 35.38 5.46
CA ARG A 253 -22.24 35.85 6.69
C ARG A 253 -21.37 35.62 7.93
N ASN A 254 -21.26 36.69 8.71
CA ASN A 254 -20.80 36.75 10.09
C ASN A 254 -21.68 35.92 11.02
N ASN A 255 -21.12 35.67 12.23
CA ASN A 255 -21.78 35.59 13.54
C ASN A 255 -22.45 34.23 13.88
N ILE A 256 -22.31 33.59 15.05
CA ILE A 256 -21.89 33.97 16.42
C ILE A 256 -21.51 32.67 17.20
N TYR A 257 -20.44 32.59 18.00
CA TYR A 257 -20.32 32.66 19.49
C TYR A 257 -19.19 31.64 19.84
N ASN A 258 -18.27 31.74 20.80
CA ASN A 258 -17.88 32.66 21.86
C ASN A 258 -16.51 32.12 22.35
N GLU A 259 -15.51 32.96 22.58
CA GLU A 259 -14.52 32.67 23.63
C GLU A 259 -14.03 33.99 24.23
N GLU A 260 -14.25 34.09 25.54
CA GLU A 260 -14.07 35.28 26.36
C GLU A 260 -12.59 35.62 26.52
N ILE A 261 -12.31 36.91 26.33
CA ILE A 261 -11.09 37.58 26.73
C ILE A 261 -11.18 37.88 28.23
N LEU A 262 -10.14 37.54 28.99
CA LEU A 262 -9.75 38.28 30.19
C LEU A 262 -8.29 38.72 30.00
N GLU A 263 -8.13 39.99 29.62
CA GLU A 263 -6.92 40.79 29.79
C GLU A 263 -6.92 41.39 31.20
N GLU A 264 -5.79 41.30 31.90
CA GLU A 264 -5.22 42.25 32.88
C GLU A 264 -3.87 41.61 33.29
N SER A 265 -2.71 42.26 33.40
CA SER A 265 -2.28 43.65 33.33
C SER A 265 -0.74 43.64 33.23
N ASN A 266 -0.16 44.77 32.81
CA ASN A 266 1.27 45.03 32.66
C ASN A 266 2.08 44.82 33.95
N GLU A 267 3.30 44.30 33.83
CA GLU A 267 4.49 44.89 34.46
C GLU A 267 5.79 44.38 33.80
N SER A 268 6.68 45.33 33.58
CA SER A 268 7.98 45.26 32.93
C SER A 268 9.08 44.78 33.88
N GLU A 269 9.97 43.89 33.42
CA GLU A 269 11.33 43.80 33.96
C GLU A 269 12.32 43.32 32.87
N GLU A 270 13.22 44.22 32.48
CA GLU A 270 14.44 43.92 31.73
C GLU A 270 15.43 43.19 32.64
N ALA A 271 16.01 42.07 32.19
CA ALA A 271 17.29 41.60 32.71
C ALA A 271 18.10 40.87 31.63
N ASN A 272 19.25 41.46 31.32
CA ASN A 272 20.32 41.00 30.43
C ASN A 272 20.70 39.52 30.63
N PHE A 273 20.92 38.80 29.52
CA PHE A 273 21.77 37.59 29.52
C PHE A 273 22.77 37.64 28.36
N GLU A 274 24.05 37.59 28.73
CA GLU A 274 25.23 37.60 27.86
C GLU A 274 25.31 36.35 26.98
N GLU A 275 25.76 36.51 25.72
CA GLU A 275 26.18 35.41 24.86
C GLU A 275 27.46 34.73 25.40
N PRO A 276 27.52 33.40 25.56
CA PRO A 276 28.78 32.70 25.61
C PRO A 276 29.25 32.35 24.19
N LYS A 277 30.39 32.95 23.83
CA LYS A 277 31.16 32.66 22.62
C LYS A 277 31.74 31.24 22.65
N GLY A 278 31.54 30.53 21.54
CA GLY A 278 32.51 29.56 21.00
C GLY A 278 32.08 28.10 21.05
N PHE A 279 31.74 27.54 19.88
CA PHE A 279 32.04 26.16 19.44
C PHE A 279 31.70 26.06 17.95
N ASN A 280 32.66 26.39 17.07
CA ASN A 280 32.55 26.21 15.61
C ASN A 280 33.47 25.06 15.17
N SER A 281 32.89 23.97 14.65
CA SER A 281 33.51 23.15 13.58
C SER A 281 32.64 21.99 13.06
N SER A 282 31.58 21.54 13.74
CA SER A 282 30.74 20.43 13.25
C SER A 282 29.48 20.87 12.49
N THR A 283 29.02 22.10 12.71
CA THR A 283 27.86 22.71 12.06
C THR A 283 28.11 23.01 10.59
N ASP A 284 29.31 23.49 10.24
CA ASP A 284 29.66 23.87 8.85
C ASP A 284 29.75 22.67 7.89
N ASP A 285 30.09 21.49 8.38
CA ASP A 285 30.13 20.27 7.56
C ASP A 285 28.72 19.71 7.29
N PHE A 286 27.79 19.89 8.24
CA PHE A 286 26.38 19.53 8.05
C PHE A 286 25.64 20.52 7.14
N TYR A 287 25.95 21.82 7.24
CA TYR A 287 25.47 22.84 6.30
C TYR A 287 25.94 22.59 4.86
N ARG A 288 27.18 22.08 4.69
CA ARG A 288 27.74 21.70 3.38
C ARG A 288 27.03 20.47 2.81
N PHE A 289 26.78 19.46 3.64
CA PHE A 289 26.06 18.23 3.26
C PHE A 289 24.63 18.49 2.76
N LEU A 290 23.86 19.36 3.45
CA LEU A 290 22.48 19.68 3.04
C LEU A 290 22.43 20.52 1.75
N ARG A 291 23.42 21.41 1.54
CA ARG A 291 23.50 22.25 0.35
C ARG A 291 23.94 21.46 -0.90
N GLU A 292 24.72 20.40 -0.71
CA GLU A 292 25.18 19.51 -1.79
C GLU A 292 24.16 18.43 -2.20
N ASN A 293 23.20 18.08 -1.32
CA ASN A 293 22.33 16.91 -1.54
C ASN A 293 20.83 17.21 -1.76
N SER A 294 20.39 18.47 -1.73
CA SER A 294 18.96 18.77 -1.91
C SER A 294 18.72 19.99 -2.80
N SER A 295 18.30 19.73 -4.04
CA SER A 295 17.80 20.70 -5.01
C SER A 295 16.42 21.25 -4.59
N ILE A 296 16.34 21.89 -3.42
CA ILE A 296 15.09 22.40 -2.83
C ILE A 296 15.02 23.92 -3.02
N SER A 297 13.81 24.43 -3.27
CA SER A 297 13.60 25.85 -3.54
C SER A 297 13.71 26.73 -2.27
N PRO A 298 13.96 28.05 -2.40
CA PRO A 298 14.11 28.96 -1.26
C PRO A 298 12.86 29.09 -0.37
N GLU A 299 11.67 28.79 -0.88
CA GLU A 299 10.41 28.86 -0.13
C GLU A 299 10.16 27.61 0.71
N GLU A 300 10.49 26.42 0.19
CA GLU A 300 10.44 25.16 0.94
C GLU A 300 11.47 25.12 2.07
N SER A 301 12.61 25.79 1.88
CA SER A 301 13.65 25.93 2.91
C SER A 301 13.18 26.71 4.15
N LYS A 302 12.27 27.69 4.00
CA LYS A 302 11.79 28.53 5.12
C LYS A 302 10.82 27.80 6.05
N LEU A 303 9.94 26.96 5.49
CA LEU A 303 9.00 26.16 6.26
C LEU A 303 9.70 25.00 6.99
N PHE A 304 10.77 24.46 6.37
CA PHE A 304 11.62 23.45 6.99
C PHE A 304 12.49 24.06 8.12
N LEU A 305 13.01 25.28 7.93
CA LEU A 305 13.78 26.00 8.95
C LEU A 305 12.95 26.33 10.19
N SER A 306 11.70 26.79 10.06
CA SER A 306 10.88 27.18 11.23
C SER A 306 10.58 26.01 12.17
N THR A 307 10.33 24.83 11.62
CA THR A 307 10.04 23.62 12.39
C THR A 307 11.32 23.02 12.99
N LEU A 308 12.44 23.10 12.27
CA LEU A 308 13.73 22.62 12.76
C LEU A 308 14.36 23.55 13.82
N ILE A 309 14.14 24.87 13.74
CA ILE A 309 14.60 25.86 14.74
C ILE A 309 13.94 25.61 16.10
N ILE A 310 12.65 25.23 16.13
CA ILE A 310 11.94 24.89 17.38
C ILE A 310 12.53 23.61 18.00
N ILE A 311 12.88 22.62 17.17
CA ILE A 311 13.50 21.36 17.62
C ILE A 311 14.93 21.62 18.13
N VAL A 312 15.70 22.51 17.51
CA VAL A 312 17.08 22.84 17.92
C VAL A 312 17.13 23.69 19.20
N ILE A 313 16.15 24.59 19.41
CA ILE A 313 16.01 25.37 20.66
C ILE A 313 15.69 24.44 21.84
N LEU A 314 14.85 23.41 21.63
CA LEU A 314 14.51 22.42 22.67
C LEU A 314 15.67 21.49 23.03
N VAL A 315 16.58 21.21 22.09
CA VAL A 315 17.77 20.35 22.32
C VAL A 315 18.85 21.05 23.16
N SER A 316 18.79 22.38 23.31
CA SER A 316 19.87 23.17 23.93
C SER A 316 19.76 23.37 25.45
N PHE A 317 18.69 22.93 26.12
CA PHE A 317 18.47 23.18 27.56
C PHE A 317 18.83 22.04 28.52
N ALA A 318 19.26 20.87 28.04
CA ALA A 318 19.44 19.70 28.90
C ALA A 318 20.90 19.37 29.20
N SER A 319 21.54 20.16 30.07
CA SER A 319 22.78 19.75 30.75
C SER A 319 22.57 19.39 32.23
N CYS A 320 21.32 19.18 32.67
CA CYS A 320 21.00 18.59 33.96
C CYS A 320 19.94 17.47 33.73
N ILE A 321 20.17 16.28 34.31
CA ILE A 321 19.29 15.10 34.40
C ILE A 321 19.52 14.02 33.31
N GLY A 322 20.55 13.19 33.49
CA GLY A 322 21.04 12.22 32.51
C GLY A 322 20.24 10.92 32.26
N ASN A 323 19.19 10.60 33.04
CA ASN A 323 18.41 9.37 32.81
C ASN A 323 17.04 9.60 32.13
N VAL A 324 16.43 10.78 32.27
CA VAL A 324 15.15 11.11 31.61
C VAL A 324 15.35 11.40 30.11
N PHE A 325 16.56 11.81 29.71
CA PHE A 325 16.85 12.24 28.33
C PHE A 325 17.07 11.10 27.33
N VAL A 326 17.47 9.91 27.79
CA VAL A 326 17.73 8.75 26.91
C VAL A 326 16.42 8.15 26.39
N GLU A 327 15.40 8.09 27.23
CA GLU A 327 14.06 7.59 26.87
C GLU A 327 13.33 8.57 25.94
N SER A 328 13.39 9.88 26.21
CA SER A 328 12.82 10.92 25.34
C SER A 328 13.36 10.84 23.91
N ARG A 329 14.68 10.69 23.73
CA ARG A 329 15.29 10.57 22.39
C ARG A 329 14.85 9.30 21.63
N ARG A 330 14.46 8.23 22.32
CA ARG A 330 13.98 6.98 21.70
C ARG A 330 12.56 7.12 21.21
N GLU A 331 11.69 7.70 22.03
CA GLU A 331 10.30 7.99 21.65
C GLU A 331 10.25 9.02 20.52
N ASP A 332 11.07 10.07 20.58
CA ASP A 332 11.20 11.04 19.49
C ASP A 332 11.66 10.36 18.19
N MET A 333 12.57 9.38 18.27
CA MET A 333 13.07 8.66 17.10
C MET A 333 12.05 7.67 16.54
N LYS A 334 11.25 7.02 17.41
CA LYS A 334 10.11 6.20 17.02
C LYS A 334 9.01 7.03 16.36
N GLU A 335 8.69 8.19 16.90
CA GLU A 335 7.72 9.13 16.33
C GLU A 335 8.20 9.72 15.01
N ASN A 336 9.50 10.00 14.88
CA ASN A 336 10.10 10.41 13.60
C ASN A 336 10.00 9.31 12.54
N LEU A 337 10.24 8.05 12.93
CA LEU A 337 10.09 6.90 12.05
C LEU A 337 8.63 6.69 11.60
N ILE A 338 7.67 6.80 12.53
CA ILE A 338 6.23 6.78 12.25
C ILE A 338 5.84 7.92 11.32
N SER A 339 6.35 9.12 11.57
CA SER A 339 6.05 10.31 10.76
C SER A 339 6.61 10.17 9.34
N ALA A 340 7.85 9.69 9.20
CA ALA A 340 8.45 9.40 7.89
C ALA A 340 7.65 8.33 7.13
N HIS A 341 7.18 7.29 7.82
CA HIS A 341 6.34 6.25 7.26
C HIS A 341 4.98 6.79 6.79
N ARG A 342 4.31 7.63 7.60
CA ARG A 342 3.04 8.28 7.25
C ARG A 342 3.15 9.20 6.02
N LEU A 343 4.32 9.77 5.78
CA LEU A 343 4.60 10.57 4.59
C LEU A 343 4.92 9.72 3.35
N GLY A 344 4.96 8.39 3.47
CA GLY A 344 5.26 7.46 2.37
C GLY A 344 6.73 7.48 1.94
N ASN A 345 7.63 8.05 2.75
CA ASN A 345 9.05 8.18 2.40
C ASN A 345 9.84 6.93 2.81
N ASN A 346 9.67 5.86 2.04
CA ASN A 346 10.32 4.55 2.31
C ASN A 346 11.85 4.64 2.36
N GLU A 347 12.45 5.54 1.58
CA GLU A 347 13.90 5.72 1.58
C GLU A 347 14.37 6.40 2.86
N LEU A 348 13.66 7.41 3.35
CA LEU A 348 13.94 8.01 4.65
C LEU A 348 13.71 7.01 5.79
N VAL A 349 12.64 6.21 5.73
CA VAL A 349 12.40 5.13 6.70
C VAL A 349 13.57 4.16 6.71
N LYS A 350 14.03 3.69 5.54
CA LYS A 350 15.19 2.80 5.41
C LYS A 350 16.47 3.45 5.92
N GLN A 351 16.72 4.72 5.59
CA GLN A 351 17.90 5.45 6.04
C GLN A 351 17.87 5.71 7.54
N MET A 352 16.72 6.09 8.11
CA MET A 352 16.52 6.24 9.55
C MET A 352 16.82 4.94 10.25
N ILE A 353 16.24 3.83 9.76
CA ILE A 353 16.54 2.49 10.22
C ILE A 353 18.06 2.29 10.13
N ILE A 354 18.68 2.22 8.96
CA ILE A 354 20.12 1.99 8.78
C ILE A 354 20.99 2.87 9.71
N LYS A 355 20.67 4.16 9.87
CA LYS A 355 21.37 5.09 10.77
C LYS A 355 21.25 4.68 12.23
N ILE A 356 20.05 4.33 12.70
CA ILE A 356 19.79 3.81 14.05
C ILE A 356 20.70 2.59 14.36
N PHE A 357 21.03 1.77 13.36
CA PHE A 357 21.85 0.55 13.56
C PHE A 357 23.35 0.74 13.30
N ASN A 358 23.73 1.63 12.38
CA ASN A 358 25.13 1.86 12.01
C ASN A 358 25.86 2.81 12.98
N GLU A 359 25.16 3.62 13.76
CA GLU A 359 25.82 4.67 14.55
C GLU A 359 26.57 4.19 15.81
N ASN A 360 26.50 2.94 16.29
CA ASN A 360 27.34 2.52 17.43
C ASN A 360 27.54 1.00 17.59
N PRO A 361 28.60 0.39 17.02
CA PRO A 361 28.93 -1.01 17.28
C PRO A 361 29.69 -1.26 18.60
N SER A 362 30.09 -0.23 19.36
CA SER A 362 31.20 -0.37 20.32
C SER A 362 31.04 0.26 21.71
N THR A 363 29.88 0.83 22.06
CA THR A 363 29.65 1.29 23.45
C THR A 363 28.30 0.82 23.98
N SER A 364 28.36 -0.23 24.80
CA SER A 364 27.58 -0.43 26.03
C SER A 364 26.14 0.13 26.11
N ASN A 365 25.18 -0.77 26.33
CA ASN A 365 23.92 -0.51 27.04
C ASN A 365 22.88 0.46 26.42
N MET A 366 23.03 0.87 25.16
CA MET A 366 21.87 1.39 24.43
C MET A 366 20.98 0.20 24.05
N GLU A 367 20.01 -0.12 24.91
CA GLU A 367 18.87 -0.94 24.50
C GLU A 367 18.34 -0.41 23.16
N LYS A 368 18.19 -1.32 22.22
CA LYS A 368 17.64 -1.08 20.88
C LYS A 368 16.30 -0.34 21.02
N ILE A 369 16.01 0.59 20.11
CA ILE A 369 14.72 1.29 20.10
C ILE A 369 13.60 0.25 20.16
N ASP A 370 12.66 0.44 21.09
CA ASP A 370 11.50 -0.43 21.18
C ASP A 370 10.49 -0.10 20.07
N LEU A 371 10.44 -0.96 19.06
CA LEU A 371 9.52 -0.88 17.94
C LEU A 371 8.23 -1.67 18.20
N ALA A 372 7.93 -2.04 19.46
CA ALA A 372 6.64 -2.61 19.82
C ALA A 372 5.49 -1.71 19.39
N LYS A 373 4.43 -2.32 18.84
CA LYS A 373 3.20 -1.67 18.36
C LYS A 373 3.40 -0.63 17.25
N ILE A 374 4.60 -0.55 16.65
CA ILE A 374 4.83 0.39 15.55
C ILE A 374 4.00 0.00 14.34
N ASP A 375 3.56 1.00 13.57
CA ASP A 375 3.01 0.79 12.22
C ASP A 375 4.07 1.15 11.18
N LEU A 376 4.56 0.12 10.50
CA LEU A 376 5.48 0.21 9.35
C LEU A 376 4.89 -0.53 8.14
N SER A 377 3.56 -0.62 8.05
CA SER A 377 2.87 -1.39 7.02
C SER A 377 3.24 -0.93 5.60
N GLY A 378 3.96 -1.78 4.86
CA GLY A 378 4.40 -1.51 3.50
C GLY A 378 5.74 -0.77 3.40
N ALA A 379 6.40 -0.51 4.53
CA ALA A 379 7.74 0.07 4.55
C ALA A 379 8.76 -0.85 3.87
N ASN A 380 9.79 -0.26 3.28
CA ASN A 380 10.93 -1.00 2.78
C ASN A 380 12.06 -1.03 3.81
N ILE A 381 12.31 -2.22 4.36
CA ILE A 381 13.32 -2.49 5.39
C ILE A 381 14.26 -3.63 4.93
N SER A 382 14.34 -3.86 3.62
CA SER A 382 15.16 -4.91 3.02
C SER A 382 16.65 -4.69 3.30
N ASP A 383 17.42 -5.77 3.37
CA ASP A 383 18.88 -5.75 3.48
C ASP A 383 19.38 -5.03 4.75
N THR A 384 18.60 -5.06 5.83
CA THR A 384 18.95 -4.42 7.11
C THR A 384 19.33 -5.43 8.19
N ASN A 385 19.96 -4.94 9.27
CA ASN A 385 20.29 -5.75 10.44
C ASN A 385 19.42 -5.34 11.64
N LEU A 386 18.44 -6.17 11.96
CA LEU A 386 17.43 -5.98 13.00
C LEU A 386 17.54 -7.04 14.11
N VAL A 387 18.73 -7.60 14.32
CA VAL A 387 18.98 -8.62 15.36
C VAL A 387 18.48 -8.11 16.72
N ASN A 388 17.84 -8.93 17.53
CA ASN A 388 17.29 -8.61 18.87
C ASN A 388 16.31 -7.42 18.95
N PHE A 389 15.73 -6.93 17.85
CA PHE A 389 14.75 -5.83 17.93
C PHE A 389 13.41 -6.29 18.47
N ASN A 390 12.74 -5.43 19.22
CA ASN A 390 11.38 -5.67 19.68
C ASN A 390 10.37 -5.09 18.69
N PHE A 391 9.59 -5.97 18.07
CA PHE A 391 8.47 -5.69 17.17
C PHE A 391 7.16 -6.31 17.71
N SER A 392 7.06 -6.57 19.02
CA SER A 392 5.87 -7.18 19.59
C SER A 392 4.63 -6.33 19.32
N ASP A 393 3.55 -6.97 18.89
CA ASP A 393 2.28 -6.33 18.52
C ASP A 393 2.39 -5.28 17.40
N ALA A 394 3.49 -5.25 16.61
CA ALA A 394 3.68 -4.30 15.52
C ALA A 394 2.78 -4.59 14.30
N TYR A 395 2.37 -3.53 13.60
CA TYR A 395 1.68 -3.58 12.32
C TYR A 395 2.72 -3.50 11.20
N LEU A 396 3.01 -4.66 10.61
CA LEU A 396 4.06 -4.85 9.60
C LEU A 396 3.47 -5.39 8.29
N ILE A 397 2.20 -5.09 8.00
CA ILE A 397 1.47 -5.64 6.86
C ILE A 397 2.17 -5.20 5.58
N GLY A 398 2.62 -6.15 4.75
CA GLY A 398 3.24 -5.81 3.47
C GLY A 398 4.65 -5.25 3.54
N THR A 399 5.26 -5.19 4.72
CA THR A 399 6.62 -4.67 4.90
C THR A 399 7.61 -5.53 4.11
N ASN A 400 8.56 -4.90 3.42
CA ASN A 400 9.65 -5.62 2.77
C ASN A 400 10.80 -5.82 3.76
N PHE A 401 10.98 -7.07 4.21
CA PHE A 401 12.08 -7.58 5.03
C PHE A 401 12.99 -8.55 4.24
N SER A 402 12.99 -8.49 2.91
CA SER A 402 13.82 -9.38 2.10
C SER A 402 15.31 -9.20 2.44
N ASN A 403 16.02 -10.32 2.56
CA ASN A 403 17.42 -10.41 3.00
C ASN A 403 17.73 -9.78 4.38
N THR A 404 16.72 -9.45 5.18
CA THR A 404 16.93 -8.81 6.48
C THR A 404 17.36 -9.82 7.54
N ASN A 405 18.28 -9.43 8.41
CA ASN A 405 18.66 -10.24 9.58
C ASN A 405 17.79 -9.88 10.79
N LEU A 406 16.84 -10.75 11.12
CA LEU A 406 15.88 -10.65 12.24
C LEU A 406 16.21 -11.65 13.36
N ARG A 407 17.44 -12.14 13.46
CA ARG A 407 17.83 -13.11 14.48
C ARG A 407 17.49 -12.61 15.89
N ASN A 408 16.89 -13.48 16.71
CA ASN A 408 16.40 -13.16 18.06
C ASN A 408 15.41 -11.97 18.14
N ALA A 409 14.83 -11.50 17.04
CA ALA A 409 13.84 -10.43 17.10
C ALA A 409 12.58 -10.92 17.83
N ASN A 410 11.93 -10.03 18.59
CA ASN A 410 10.64 -10.33 19.20
C ASN A 410 9.51 -9.87 18.29
N LEU A 411 8.88 -10.81 17.56
CA LEU A 411 7.77 -10.58 16.64
C LEU A 411 6.43 -11.10 17.21
N LYS A 412 6.36 -11.29 18.53
CA LYS A 412 5.16 -11.80 19.21
C LYS A 412 3.94 -10.97 18.82
N ASN A 413 2.86 -11.63 18.39
CA ASN A 413 1.62 -11.02 17.92
C ASN A 413 1.75 -10.00 16.77
N ALA A 414 2.92 -9.87 16.15
CA ALA A 414 3.09 -8.94 15.05
C ALA A 414 2.22 -9.34 13.85
N ASN A 415 1.67 -8.34 13.15
CA ASN A 415 0.87 -8.55 11.95
C ASN A 415 1.77 -8.42 10.72
N LEU A 416 2.30 -9.56 10.25
CA LEU A 416 3.18 -9.67 9.08
C LEU A 416 2.42 -10.11 7.81
N ARG A 417 1.10 -9.92 7.75
CA ARG A 417 0.30 -10.31 6.58
C ARG A 417 0.87 -9.68 5.32
N ASN A 418 1.02 -10.48 4.27
CA ASN A 418 1.58 -10.06 2.97
C ASN A 418 3.01 -9.47 3.01
N ALA A 419 3.73 -9.52 4.14
CA ALA A 419 5.12 -9.05 4.21
C ALA A 419 6.03 -9.88 3.30
N ASP A 420 7.09 -9.28 2.78
CA ASP A 420 8.13 -9.99 2.04
C ASP A 420 9.29 -10.34 2.98
N LEU A 421 9.44 -11.61 3.32
CA LEU A 421 10.51 -12.16 4.17
C LEU A 421 11.44 -13.07 3.35
N LYS A 422 11.48 -12.92 2.02
CA LYS A 422 12.34 -13.73 1.15
C LYS A 422 13.80 -13.65 1.60
N ASN A 423 14.43 -14.81 1.79
CA ASN A 423 15.80 -14.94 2.31
C ASN A 423 16.05 -14.29 3.70
N ALA A 424 15.02 -13.86 4.44
CA ALA A 424 15.20 -13.25 5.75
C ALA A 424 15.73 -14.28 6.76
N ASN A 425 16.60 -13.84 7.67
CA ASN A 425 17.06 -14.69 8.76
C ASN A 425 16.24 -14.44 10.04
N LEU A 426 15.32 -15.35 10.37
CA LEU A 426 14.47 -15.32 11.57
C LEU A 426 14.91 -16.35 12.61
N GLU A 427 16.17 -16.78 12.56
CA GLU A 427 16.71 -17.73 13.53
C GLU A 427 16.56 -17.21 14.97
N ASP A 428 16.05 -18.05 15.86
CA ASP A 428 15.78 -17.74 17.27
C ASP A 428 14.76 -16.59 17.52
N ALA A 429 14.03 -16.15 16.48
CA ALA A 429 13.00 -15.12 16.64
C ALA A 429 11.79 -15.64 17.44
N ASN A 430 11.17 -14.76 18.24
CA ASN A 430 9.90 -15.06 18.89
C ASN A 430 8.73 -14.78 17.93
N LEU A 431 8.08 -15.85 17.45
CA LEU A 431 6.99 -15.78 16.46
C LEU A 431 5.63 -16.23 17.05
N ASP A 432 5.52 -16.23 18.38
CA ASP A 432 4.29 -16.55 19.10
C ASP A 432 3.14 -15.63 18.63
N GLY A 433 2.09 -16.20 18.05
CA GLY A 433 0.91 -15.45 17.62
C GLY A 433 1.12 -14.52 16.41
N THR A 434 2.30 -14.52 15.77
CA THR A 434 2.55 -13.72 14.56
C THR A 434 1.62 -14.13 13.41
N ASN A 435 1.01 -13.17 12.73
CA ASN A 435 0.17 -13.43 11.55
C ASN A 435 1.01 -13.39 10.26
N LEU A 436 1.26 -14.54 9.65
CA LEU A 436 2.03 -14.70 8.41
C LEU A 436 1.16 -14.88 7.16
N THR A 437 -0.16 -14.66 7.23
CA THR A 437 -1.07 -14.91 6.11
C THR A 437 -0.64 -14.14 4.86
N GLY A 438 -0.35 -14.86 3.78
CA GLY A 438 0.12 -14.28 2.51
C GLY A 438 1.56 -13.74 2.50
N ALA A 439 2.27 -13.78 3.64
CA ALA A 439 3.68 -13.36 3.70
C ALA A 439 4.55 -14.24 2.77
N ASN A 440 5.53 -13.66 2.09
CA ASN A 440 6.48 -14.45 1.31
C ASN A 440 7.64 -14.90 2.20
N ILE A 441 7.72 -16.19 2.53
CA ILE A 441 8.82 -16.75 3.35
C ILE A 441 9.74 -17.66 2.54
N GLU A 442 9.77 -17.50 1.22
CA GLU A 442 10.67 -18.25 0.34
C GLU A 442 12.13 -18.13 0.82
N ASN A 443 12.81 -19.26 1.03
CA ASN A 443 14.19 -19.35 1.52
C ASN A 443 14.47 -18.65 2.86
N ALA A 444 13.44 -18.23 3.60
CA ALA A 444 13.62 -17.67 4.94
C ALA A 444 14.21 -18.73 5.89
N ILE A 445 15.02 -18.30 6.86
CA ILE A 445 15.57 -19.18 7.90
C ILE A 445 14.67 -19.10 9.13
N LEU A 446 13.89 -20.16 9.39
CA LEU A 446 12.97 -20.31 10.51
C LEU A 446 13.43 -21.48 11.39
N THR A 447 14.64 -21.37 11.94
CA THR A 447 15.24 -22.35 12.87
C THR A 447 15.33 -21.77 14.27
N GLY A 448 15.20 -22.58 15.31
CA GLY A 448 15.32 -22.10 16.70
C GLY A 448 14.22 -21.14 17.16
N TYR A 449 13.18 -20.92 16.35
CA TYR A 449 12.07 -20.03 16.68
C TYR A 449 11.40 -20.38 18.01
N ASN A 450 10.76 -19.40 18.63
CA ASN A 450 9.88 -19.64 19.78
C ASN A 450 8.40 -19.64 19.36
N ASN A 451 7.68 -20.71 19.71
CA ASN A 451 6.21 -20.85 19.61
C ASN A 451 5.57 -20.65 18.22
N LEU A 452 6.30 -20.86 17.12
CA LEU A 452 5.72 -20.88 15.77
C LEU A 452 4.93 -22.17 15.53
N LYS A 453 3.69 -22.04 15.05
CA LYS A 453 2.80 -23.17 14.74
C LYS A 453 2.75 -23.49 13.25
N PRO A 454 2.51 -24.76 12.85
CA PRO A 454 2.39 -25.15 11.45
C PRO A 454 1.31 -24.37 10.67
N GLU A 455 0.21 -24.01 11.31
CA GLU A 455 -0.89 -23.26 10.68
C GLU A 455 -0.48 -21.82 10.36
N GLN A 456 0.36 -21.19 11.19
CA GLN A 456 0.92 -19.87 10.90
C GLN A 456 1.79 -19.94 9.64
N VAL A 457 2.60 -21.00 9.52
CA VAL A 457 3.52 -21.19 8.39
C VAL A 457 2.78 -21.52 7.09
N THR A 458 1.83 -22.43 7.12
CA THR A 458 1.11 -22.89 5.91
C THR A 458 0.20 -21.82 5.31
N SER A 459 -0.10 -20.75 6.05
CA SER A 459 -0.79 -19.56 5.56
C SER A 459 0.09 -18.61 4.72
N ALA A 460 1.42 -18.79 4.77
CA ALA A 460 2.39 -17.98 4.03
C ALA A 460 2.62 -18.54 2.61
N ARG A 461 3.16 -17.72 1.70
CA ARG A 461 3.65 -18.13 0.38
C ARG A 461 5.11 -18.61 0.49
N GLY A 462 5.52 -19.54 -0.38
CA GLY A 462 6.91 -20.04 -0.40
C GLY A 462 7.30 -20.89 0.80
N TRP A 463 6.37 -21.24 1.70
CA TRP A 463 6.66 -21.97 2.95
C TRP A 463 7.38 -23.29 2.74
N LYS A 464 7.08 -24.03 1.67
CA LYS A 464 7.80 -25.29 1.35
C LYS A 464 9.30 -25.10 1.05
N MET A 465 9.72 -23.88 0.72
CA MET A 465 11.09 -23.52 0.38
C MET A 465 11.84 -22.86 1.55
N ALA A 466 11.17 -22.56 2.65
CA ALA A 466 11.84 -22.02 3.83
C ALA A 466 12.62 -23.12 4.57
N LYS A 467 13.61 -22.72 5.37
CA LYS A 467 14.41 -23.63 6.19
C LYS A 467 13.81 -23.72 7.57
N TYR A 468 13.63 -24.95 8.06
CA TYR A 468 13.10 -25.24 9.39
C TYR A 468 13.96 -26.24 10.14
N ASN A 469 13.79 -26.32 11.46
CA ASN A 469 14.32 -27.43 12.25
C ASN A 469 13.59 -28.75 11.92
N GLU A 470 14.16 -29.88 12.33
CA GLU A 470 13.61 -31.22 12.03
C GLU A 470 12.17 -31.38 12.53
N GLU A 471 11.89 -30.94 13.76
CA GLU A 471 10.55 -31.02 14.36
C GLU A 471 9.47 -30.32 13.53
N MET A 472 9.73 -29.11 13.04
CA MET A 472 8.78 -28.38 12.21
C MET A 472 8.64 -29.00 10.83
N ARG A 473 9.73 -29.52 10.24
CA ARG A 473 9.67 -30.24 8.97
C ARG A 473 8.73 -31.43 9.05
N GLU A 474 8.81 -32.21 10.13
CA GLU A 474 7.89 -33.32 10.40
C GLU A 474 6.43 -32.85 10.50
N LYS A 475 6.17 -31.80 11.30
CA LYS A 475 4.82 -31.23 11.46
C LYS A 475 4.23 -30.68 10.15
N LEU A 476 5.09 -30.18 9.25
CA LEU A 476 4.71 -29.66 7.94
C LEU A 476 4.64 -30.75 6.85
N GLY A 477 5.00 -32.00 7.16
CA GLY A 477 5.06 -33.08 6.18
C GLY A 477 6.16 -32.91 5.13
N LEU A 478 7.21 -32.14 5.45
CA LEU A 478 8.37 -31.93 4.59
C LEU A 478 9.40 -33.04 4.87
N LYS A 479 9.65 -33.89 3.87
CA LYS A 479 10.66 -34.96 3.93
C LYS A 479 12.07 -34.40 3.89
#